data_AF-A0A3N9VN90-F1
#
_entry.id   AF-A0A3N9VN90-F1
#
_cell.length_a   1.000
_cell.length_b   1.000
_cell.length_c   1.000
_cell.angle_alpha   90.00
_cell.angle_beta   90.00
_cell.angle_gamma   90.00
#
_symmetry.space_group_name_H-M   'P 1'
#
loop_
_entity.id
_entity.type
_entity.pdbx_description
1 polymer ?
#
loop_
_entity_poly.entity_id
_entity_poly.type
_entity_poly.pdbx_seq_one_letter_code
_entity_poly.pdbx_strand_id
1 'polypeptide(L)'
;MHFIDKIKAKAKSNPQIVVLPESYDDRMLFAAEKIIAQGIAKVILLGNLAKVNETAAAKGVDLTGVEIIDPCTAPKLESYVEALVEIRKSKGLTPEDARKLLTGEDNLYFAGMMVRLGDAGGCVAGATSTTGSVIRSAIQTIGTTPGIRTVSSFFVMISKDVKFGENGILFFADCAVNPNPDSQALAEIAVATARNCKAFLDVDARVAMLSFSTKGSAAHPDVDKVTKALEIARQ
;
A
#
# COMPACT_ATOMS: atom_id res chain seq x y z
N MET A 1 4.86 1.99 -25.43
CA MET A 1 4.40 1.08 -24.36
C MET A 1 3.71 1.91 -23.31
N HIS A 2 2.46 1.57 -22.97
CA HIS A 2 1.66 2.32 -21.99
C HIS A 2 2.30 2.19 -20.59
N PHE A 3 2.10 3.18 -19.70
CA PHE A 3 2.73 3.20 -18.37
C PHE A 3 2.49 1.91 -17.58
N ILE A 4 1.24 1.43 -17.55
CA ILE A 4 0.86 0.18 -16.87
C ILE A 4 1.60 -1.04 -17.42
N ASP A 5 1.83 -1.11 -18.74
CA ASP A 5 2.54 -2.24 -19.34
C ASP A 5 4.00 -2.30 -18.89
N LYS A 6 4.65 -1.12 -18.73
CA LYS A 6 6.00 -1.04 -18.16
C LYS A 6 6.03 -1.55 -16.73
N ILE A 7 5.04 -1.18 -15.91
CA ILE A 7 4.94 -1.67 -14.52
C ILE A 7 4.70 -3.18 -14.47
N LYS A 8 3.83 -3.71 -15.32
CA LYS A 8 3.63 -5.16 -15.44
C LYS A 8 4.91 -5.88 -15.86
N ALA A 9 5.64 -5.35 -16.84
CA ALA A 9 6.91 -5.94 -17.28
C ALA A 9 7.95 -5.98 -16.15
N LYS A 10 8.09 -4.89 -15.37
CA LYS A 10 8.94 -4.86 -14.17
C LYS A 10 8.51 -5.92 -13.15
N ALA A 11 7.23 -6.01 -12.82
CA ALA A 11 6.71 -6.99 -11.88
C ALA A 11 6.99 -8.44 -12.31
N LYS A 12 6.78 -8.76 -13.60
CA LYS A 12 7.10 -10.09 -14.17
C LYS A 12 8.58 -10.46 -14.08
N SER A 13 9.48 -9.47 -14.12
CA SER A 13 10.92 -9.73 -14.04
C SER A 13 11.41 -10.11 -12.63
N ASN A 14 10.62 -9.78 -11.59
CA ASN A 14 10.89 -10.15 -10.20
C ASN A 14 9.58 -10.37 -9.43
N PRO A 15 8.86 -11.48 -9.71
CA PRO A 15 7.53 -11.71 -9.15
C PRO A 15 7.55 -11.78 -7.62
N GLN A 16 6.81 -10.87 -6.99
CA GLN A 16 6.61 -10.86 -5.53
C GLN A 16 5.41 -11.73 -5.15
N ILE A 17 5.30 -12.06 -3.86
CA ILE A 17 4.08 -12.64 -3.28
C ILE A 17 3.17 -11.49 -2.84
N VAL A 18 1.93 -11.46 -3.35
CA VAL A 18 0.93 -10.45 -2.98
C VAL A 18 -0.22 -11.13 -2.26
N VAL A 19 -0.53 -10.68 -1.05
CA VAL A 19 -1.69 -11.14 -0.29
C VAL A 19 -2.91 -10.28 -0.58
N LEU A 20 -4.06 -10.92 -0.85
CA LEU A 20 -5.37 -10.29 -1.03
C LEU A 20 -6.30 -10.78 0.09
N PRO A 21 -6.59 -9.95 1.11
CA PRO A 21 -7.29 -10.40 2.30
C PRO A 21 -8.81 -10.56 2.12
N GLU A 22 -9.38 -9.96 1.07
CA GLU A 22 -10.83 -9.84 0.87
C GLU A 22 -11.35 -10.89 -0.12
N SER A 23 -11.02 -12.17 0.08
CA SER A 23 -11.40 -13.26 -0.84
C SER A 23 -12.92 -13.48 -0.98
N TYR A 24 -13.71 -12.89 -0.08
CA TYR A 24 -15.17 -12.86 -0.13
C TYR A 24 -15.72 -11.84 -1.15
N ASP A 25 -14.88 -11.04 -1.79
CA ASP A 25 -15.25 -10.16 -2.91
C ASP A 25 -14.85 -10.77 -4.26
N ASP A 26 -15.83 -10.92 -5.16
CA ASP A 26 -15.63 -11.51 -6.49
C ASP A 26 -14.50 -10.83 -7.28
N ARG A 27 -14.31 -9.51 -7.14
CA ARG A 27 -13.28 -8.76 -7.88
C ARG A 27 -11.88 -9.21 -7.46
N MET A 28 -11.68 -9.62 -6.21
CA MET A 28 -10.40 -10.18 -5.75
C MET A 28 -10.12 -11.53 -6.39
N LEU A 29 -11.13 -12.38 -6.55
CA LEU A 29 -10.98 -13.69 -7.21
C LEU A 29 -10.61 -13.51 -8.70
N PHE A 30 -11.33 -12.64 -9.42
CA PHE A 30 -11.01 -12.33 -10.82
C PHE A 30 -9.63 -11.68 -10.97
N ALA A 31 -9.20 -10.87 -10.00
CA ALA A 31 -7.86 -10.29 -10.00
C ALA A 31 -6.78 -11.36 -9.79
N ALA A 32 -6.99 -12.29 -8.84
CA ALA A 32 -6.06 -13.37 -8.56
C ALA A 32 -5.80 -14.25 -9.80
N GLU A 33 -6.85 -14.71 -10.47
CA GLU A 33 -6.76 -15.47 -11.73
C GLU A 33 -5.94 -14.71 -12.78
N LYS A 34 -6.27 -13.43 -13.03
CA LYS A 34 -5.55 -12.61 -14.02
C LYS A 34 -4.09 -12.38 -13.67
N ILE A 35 -3.76 -12.20 -12.39
CA ILE A 35 -2.39 -11.99 -11.92
C ILE A 35 -1.55 -13.25 -12.19
N ILE A 36 -2.08 -14.42 -11.84
CA ILE A 36 -1.41 -15.72 -12.06
C ILE A 36 -1.30 -16.01 -13.55
N ALA A 37 -2.39 -15.90 -14.32
CA ALA A 37 -2.39 -16.15 -15.76
C ALA A 37 -1.41 -15.24 -16.54
N GLN A 38 -1.20 -14.01 -16.07
CA GLN A 38 -0.23 -13.08 -16.66
C GLN A 38 1.19 -13.24 -16.08
N GLY A 39 1.39 -14.05 -15.04
CA GLY A 39 2.67 -14.22 -14.35
C GLY A 39 3.20 -12.95 -13.66
N ILE A 40 2.30 -12.06 -13.21
CA ILE A 40 2.67 -10.75 -12.65
C ILE A 40 3.21 -10.89 -11.23
N ALA A 41 2.63 -11.78 -10.43
CA ALA A 41 2.97 -12.03 -9.04
C ALA A 41 2.50 -13.44 -8.64
N LYS A 42 2.98 -13.94 -7.50
CA LYS A 42 2.35 -15.05 -6.78
C LYS A 42 1.23 -14.46 -5.91
N VAL A 43 0.12 -15.17 -5.76
CA VAL A 43 -1.06 -14.66 -5.04
C VAL A 43 -1.40 -15.57 -3.87
N ILE A 44 -1.65 -14.95 -2.71
CA ILE A 44 -2.25 -15.59 -1.55
C ILE A 44 -3.61 -14.92 -1.28
N LEU A 45 -4.68 -15.71 -1.26
CA LEU A 45 -5.99 -15.28 -0.79
C LEU A 45 -6.16 -15.65 0.68
N LEU A 46 -6.70 -14.72 1.49
CA LEU A 46 -7.08 -15.04 2.86
C LEU A 46 -8.57 -15.33 2.97
N GLY A 47 -8.92 -16.46 3.56
CA GLY A 47 -10.31 -16.86 3.79
C GLY A 47 -10.48 -18.36 3.94
N ASN A 48 -11.71 -18.76 4.21
CA ASN A 48 -12.03 -20.18 4.37
C ASN A 48 -11.94 -20.92 3.03
N LEU A 49 -11.09 -21.96 2.99
CA LEU A 49 -10.79 -22.72 1.77
C LEU A 49 -12.04 -23.22 1.03
N ALA A 50 -13.02 -23.78 1.74
CA ALA A 50 -14.22 -24.32 1.13
C ALA A 50 -15.07 -23.22 0.50
N LYS A 51 -15.30 -22.12 1.23
CA LYS A 51 -16.10 -20.97 0.75
C LYS A 51 -15.46 -20.28 -0.45
N VAL A 52 -14.14 -20.10 -0.43
CA VAL A 52 -13.40 -19.46 -1.53
C VAL A 52 -13.52 -20.31 -2.79
N ASN A 53 -13.31 -21.62 -2.69
CA ASN A 53 -13.41 -22.53 -3.84
C ASN A 53 -14.85 -22.65 -4.37
N GLU A 54 -15.85 -22.71 -3.48
CA GLU A 54 -17.26 -22.70 -3.87
C GLU A 54 -17.62 -21.43 -4.66
N THR A 55 -17.20 -20.27 -4.15
CA THR A 55 -17.44 -18.97 -4.79
C THR A 55 -16.73 -18.89 -6.14
N ALA A 56 -15.46 -19.30 -6.21
CA ALA A 56 -14.71 -19.33 -7.46
C ALA A 56 -15.37 -20.23 -8.51
N ALA A 57 -15.78 -21.45 -8.13
CA ALA A 57 -16.47 -22.38 -9.02
C ALA A 57 -17.81 -21.81 -9.53
N ALA A 58 -18.60 -21.20 -8.65
CA ALA A 58 -19.87 -20.56 -9.03
C ALA A 58 -19.69 -19.39 -10.01
N LYS A 59 -18.51 -18.75 -10.01
CA LYS A 59 -18.17 -17.62 -10.88
C LYS A 59 -17.33 -18.02 -12.10
N GLY A 60 -16.95 -19.30 -12.21
CA GLY A 60 -16.08 -19.80 -13.27
C GLY A 60 -14.66 -19.22 -13.21
N VAL A 61 -14.15 -18.92 -12.01
CA VAL A 61 -12.79 -18.40 -11.79
C VAL A 61 -11.83 -19.56 -11.55
N ASP A 62 -10.74 -19.62 -12.31
CA ASP A 62 -9.66 -20.57 -12.10
C ASP A 62 -8.65 -20.04 -11.06
N LEU A 63 -8.60 -20.71 -9.90
CA LEU A 63 -7.64 -20.41 -8.83
C LEU A 63 -6.41 -21.34 -8.87
N THR A 64 -6.18 -22.07 -9.95
CA THR A 64 -4.97 -22.90 -10.10
C THR A 64 -3.71 -22.05 -9.92
N GLY A 65 -2.86 -22.41 -8.96
CA GLY A 65 -1.64 -21.68 -8.63
C GLY A 65 -1.82 -20.51 -7.65
N VAL A 66 -3.04 -20.25 -7.18
CA VAL A 66 -3.33 -19.34 -6.06
C VAL A 66 -3.28 -20.13 -4.75
N GLU A 67 -2.54 -19.63 -3.77
CA GLU A 67 -2.56 -20.20 -2.41
C GLU A 67 -3.71 -19.60 -1.61
N ILE A 68 -4.41 -20.42 -0.83
CA ILE A 68 -5.53 -19.98 0.02
C ILE A 68 -5.17 -20.33 1.47
N ILE A 69 -5.15 -19.32 2.34
CA ILE A 69 -4.85 -19.47 3.76
C ILE A 69 -6.07 -19.03 4.57
N ASP A 70 -6.52 -19.88 5.49
CA ASP A 70 -7.54 -19.51 6.48
C ASP A 70 -6.83 -19.00 7.76
N PRO A 71 -6.90 -17.69 8.08
CA PRO A 71 -6.23 -17.13 9.26
C PRO A 71 -6.58 -17.81 10.57
N CYS A 72 -7.80 -18.36 10.70
CA CYS A 72 -8.27 -19.01 11.93
C CYS A 72 -7.59 -20.35 12.20
N THR A 73 -7.04 -20.99 11.17
CA THR A 73 -6.42 -22.33 11.26
C THR A 73 -4.98 -22.35 10.75
N ALA A 74 -4.44 -21.20 10.36
CA ALA A 74 -3.10 -21.08 9.81
C ALA A 74 -2.03 -21.51 10.84
N PRO A 75 -1.09 -22.39 10.47
CA PRO A 75 -0.01 -22.82 11.37
C PRO A 75 0.84 -21.68 11.94
N LYS A 76 0.94 -20.55 11.22
CA LYS A 76 1.70 -19.37 11.62
C LYS A 76 0.96 -18.43 12.58
N LEU A 77 -0.32 -18.68 12.89
CA LEU A 77 -1.14 -17.78 13.70
C LEU A 77 -0.47 -17.45 15.05
N GLU A 78 0.05 -18.44 15.77
CA GLU A 78 0.72 -18.22 17.06
C GLU A 78 1.94 -17.30 16.93
N SER A 79 2.79 -17.56 15.94
CA SER A 79 3.97 -16.73 15.69
C SER A 79 3.60 -15.29 15.34
N TYR A 80 2.47 -15.08 14.65
CA TYR A 80 1.97 -13.75 14.33
C TYR A 80 1.37 -13.06 15.55
N VAL A 81 0.68 -13.80 16.44
CA VAL A 81 0.18 -13.30 17.72
C VAL A 81 1.33 -12.77 18.57
N GLU A 82 2.37 -13.59 18.78
CA GLU A 82 3.55 -13.21 19.56
C GLU A 82 4.23 -11.96 18.99
N ALA A 83 4.46 -11.92 17.68
CA ALA A 83 5.09 -10.78 17.03
C ALA A 83 4.22 -9.50 17.12
N LEU A 84 2.90 -9.62 16.93
CA LEU A 84 2.00 -8.47 17.01
C LEU A 84 1.92 -7.91 18.44
N VAL A 85 1.89 -8.78 19.46
CA VAL A 85 1.95 -8.37 20.87
C VAL A 85 3.24 -7.61 21.15
N GLU A 86 4.39 -8.11 20.70
CA GLU A 86 5.67 -7.43 20.94
C GLU A 86 5.73 -6.05 20.27
N ILE A 87 5.30 -5.95 19.00
CA ILE A 87 5.24 -4.67 18.27
C ILE A 87 4.29 -3.67 18.96
N ARG A 88 3.23 -4.16 19.58
CA ARG A 88 2.16 -3.35 20.19
C ARG A 88 2.20 -3.34 21.71
N LYS A 89 3.29 -3.80 22.32
CA LYS A 89 3.46 -3.90 23.78
C LYS A 89 3.30 -2.56 24.49
N SER A 90 3.84 -1.50 23.88
CA SER A 90 3.69 -0.12 24.39
C SER A 90 2.25 0.39 24.39
N LYS A 91 1.34 -0.28 23.69
CA LYS A 91 -0.09 0.02 23.64
C LYS A 91 -0.93 -0.97 24.46
N GLY A 92 -0.28 -1.89 25.19
CA GLY A 92 -0.95 -2.84 26.08
C GLY A 92 -1.73 -3.94 25.35
N LEU A 93 -1.36 -4.27 24.11
CA LEU A 93 -2.04 -5.34 23.37
C LEU A 93 -1.79 -6.71 24.02
N THR A 94 -2.87 -7.40 24.40
CA THR A 94 -2.79 -8.74 24.98
C THR A 94 -2.71 -9.82 23.89
N PRO A 95 -2.19 -11.03 24.18
CA PRO A 95 -2.23 -12.14 23.23
C PRO A 95 -3.64 -12.51 22.77
N GLU A 96 -4.64 -12.41 23.65
CA GLU A 96 -6.03 -12.67 23.31
C GLU A 96 -6.57 -11.65 22.29
N ASP A 97 -6.32 -10.37 22.51
CA ASP A 97 -6.75 -9.31 21.59
C ASP A 97 -5.98 -9.36 20.27
N ALA A 98 -4.69 -9.69 20.30
CA ALA A 98 -3.89 -9.90 19.10
C ALA A 98 -4.46 -11.04 18.25
N ARG A 99 -4.86 -12.16 18.88
CA ARG A 99 -5.52 -13.26 18.17
C ARG A 99 -6.83 -12.81 17.52
N LYS A 100 -7.68 -12.08 18.26
CA LYS A 100 -8.94 -11.54 17.71
C LYS A 100 -8.72 -10.65 16.49
N LEU A 101 -7.69 -9.80 16.52
CA LEU A 101 -7.33 -8.96 15.37
C LEU A 101 -6.87 -9.82 14.17
N LEU A 102 -6.02 -10.82 14.41
CA LEU A 102 -5.46 -11.68 13.37
C LEU A 102 -6.48 -12.65 12.75
N THR A 103 -7.55 -12.97 13.48
CA THR A 103 -8.65 -13.81 12.97
C THR A 103 -9.91 -12.99 12.68
N GLY A 104 -9.78 -11.67 12.51
CA GLY A 104 -10.89 -10.80 12.14
C GLY A 104 -11.38 -11.10 10.72
N GLU A 105 -12.68 -10.90 10.47
CA GLU A 105 -13.32 -11.25 9.19
C GLU A 105 -12.72 -10.51 7.97
N ASP A 106 -12.15 -9.31 8.20
CA ASP A 106 -11.51 -8.51 7.16
C ASP A 106 -10.10 -9.02 6.78
N ASN A 107 -9.53 -9.94 7.56
CA ASN A 107 -8.20 -10.54 7.42
C ASN A 107 -7.03 -9.52 7.33
N LEU A 108 -7.26 -8.24 7.64
CA LEU A 108 -6.31 -7.16 7.35
C LEU A 108 -5.05 -7.24 8.23
N TYR A 109 -5.21 -7.57 9.51
CA TYR A 109 -4.06 -7.71 10.42
C TYR A 109 -3.23 -8.94 10.07
N PHE A 110 -3.87 -10.05 9.67
CA PHE A 110 -3.15 -11.24 9.25
C PHE A 110 -2.30 -10.94 8.01
N ALA A 111 -2.89 -10.32 6.98
CA ALA A 111 -2.17 -9.88 5.80
C ALA A 111 -1.03 -8.91 6.14
N GLY A 112 -1.25 -7.97 7.06
CA GLY A 112 -0.22 -7.05 7.55
C GLY A 112 0.96 -7.78 8.21
N MET A 113 0.69 -8.80 9.02
CA MET A 113 1.74 -9.62 9.65
C MET A 113 2.49 -10.51 8.65
N MET A 114 1.80 -11.03 7.62
CA MET A 114 2.48 -11.73 6.52
C MET A 114 3.52 -10.83 5.85
N VAL A 115 3.16 -9.58 5.57
CA VAL A 115 4.11 -8.61 4.98
C VAL A 115 5.24 -8.27 5.96
N ARG A 116 4.89 -8.00 7.22
CA ARG A 116 5.87 -7.63 8.26
C ARG A 116 6.95 -8.69 8.48
N LEU A 117 6.57 -9.97 8.43
CA LEU A 117 7.45 -11.12 8.68
C LEU A 117 8.04 -11.73 7.40
N GLY A 118 7.80 -11.12 6.24
CA GLY A 118 8.41 -11.52 4.96
C GLY A 118 7.74 -12.70 4.26
N ASP A 119 6.56 -13.12 4.71
CA ASP A 119 5.75 -14.16 4.09
C ASP A 119 4.98 -13.65 2.86
N ALA A 120 4.82 -12.34 2.74
CA ALA A 120 4.36 -11.66 1.53
C ALA A 120 5.23 -10.41 1.24
N GLY A 121 5.39 -10.06 -0.03
CA GLY A 121 6.07 -8.83 -0.46
C GLY A 121 5.17 -7.58 -0.43
N GLY A 122 3.84 -7.78 -0.38
CA GLY A 122 2.87 -6.68 -0.27
C GLY A 122 1.44 -7.17 -0.09
N CYS A 123 0.55 -6.26 0.28
CA CYS A 123 -0.88 -6.49 0.49
C CYS A 123 -1.70 -5.49 -0.36
N VAL A 124 -2.77 -5.96 -0.98
CA VAL A 124 -3.75 -5.10 -1.67
C VAL A 124 -5.14 -5.40 -1.12
N ALA A 125 -5.77 -4.38 -0.53
CA ALA A 125 -7.08 -4.45 0.11
C ALA A 125 -7.87 -3.14 -0.12
N GLY A 126 -9.12 -3.10 0.33
CA GLY A 126 -9.99 -1.94 0.24
C GLY A 126 -11.05 -2.04 -0.86
N ALA A 127 -11.27 -3.24 -1.41
CA ALA A 127 -12.44 -3.50 -2.25
C ALA A 127 -13.74 -3.40 -1.43
N THR A 128 -13.70 -3.80 -0.17
CA THR A 128 -14.83 -3.80 0.77
C THR A 128 -14.52 -3.07 2.07
N SER A 129 -13.28 -3.13 2.53
CA SER A 129 -12.80 -2.47 3.72
C SER A 129 -12.65 -0.97 3.51
N THR A 130 -12.94 -0.20 4.56
CA THR A 130 -12.73 1.25 4.51
C THR A 130 -11.23 1.57 4.41
N THR A 131 -10.89 2.68 3.75
CA THR A 131 -9.52 3.22 3.73
C THR A 131 -8.93 3.34 5.14
N GLY A 132 -9.75 3.74 6.12
CA GLY A 132 -9.34 3.85 7.52
C GLY A 132 -8.94 2.51 8.14
N SER A 133 -9.65 1.43 7.84
CA SER A 133 -9.32 0.08 8.33
C SER A 133 -8.02 -0.46 7.72
N VAL A 134 -7.86 -0.28 6.40
CA VAL A 134 -6.65 -0.72 5.67
C VAL A 134 -5.42 0.04 6.14
N ILE A 135 -5.47 1.36 6.22
CA ILE A 135 -4.33 2.16 6.69
C ILE A 135 -4.02 1.85 8.16
N ARG A 136 -5.04 1.71 9.02
CA ARG A 136 -4.85 1.40 10.44
C ARG A 136 -4.14 0.07 10.64
N SER A 137 -4.61 -1.00 9.98
CA SER A 137 -3.99 -2.32 10.08
C SER A 137 -2.54 -2.29 9.57
N ALA A 138 -2.28 -1.64 8.43
CA ALA A 138 -0.93 -1.48 7.89
C ALA A 138 0.01 -0.75 8.85
N ILE A 139 -0.42 0.37 9.45
CA ILE A 139 0.39 1.11 10.43
C ILE A 139 0.66 0.28 11.69
N GLN A 140 -0.34 -0.48 12.17
CA GLN A 140 -0.19 -1.27 13.40
C GLN A 140 0.61 -2.57 13.23
N THR A 141 0.80 -3.03 12.00
CA THR A 141 1.54 -4.27 11.69
C THR A 141 2.88 -3.99 11.01
N ILE A 142 2.85 -3.36 9.84
CA ILE A 142 4.00 -3.09 8.98
C ILE A 142 4.79 -1.87 9.50
N GLY A 143 4.07 -0.81 9.88
CA GLY A 143 4.66 0.46 10.27
C GLY A 143 5.15 1.30 9.08
N THR A 144 6.01 2.29 9.35
CA THR A 144 6.57 3.17 8.33
C THR A 144 8.03 2.84 8.05
N THR A 145 8.51 3.25 6.87
CA THR A 145 9.94 3.20 6.53
C THR A 145 10.74 4.06 7.52
N PRO A 146 11.94 3.62 7.98
CA PRO A 146 12.80 4.42 8.83
C PRO A 146 13.02 5.84 8.29
N GLY A 147 12.90 6.83 9.19
CA GLY A 147 13.01 8.26 8.84
C GLY A 147 11.74 8.89 8.25
N ILE A 148 10.68 8.11 8.00
CA ILE A 148 9.36 8.60 7.59
C ILE A 148 8.35 8.25 8.67
N ARG A 149 7.53 9.21 9.09
CA ARG A 149 6.46 9.03 10.08
C ARG A 149 5.08 9.26 9.46
N THR A 150 5.01 10.06 8.40
CA THR A 150 3.78 10.36 7.68
C THR A 150 3.54 9.33 6.57
N VAL A 151 2.50 8.50 6.73
CA VAL A 151 1.92 7.74 5.61
C VAL A 151 1.16 8.71 4.71
N SER A 152 1.33 8.58 3.40
CA SER A 152 0.70 9.46 2.41
C SER A 152 0.28 8.68 1.17
N SER A 153 -0.62 9.26 0.38
CA SER A 153 -1.00 8.74 -0.93
C SER A 153 -0.34 9.51 -2.06
N PHE A 154 -0.32 8.90 -3.25
CA PHE A 154 -0.05 9.63 -4.48
C PHE A 154 -0.92 9.09 -5.62
N PHE A 155 -1.17 9.93 -6.61
CA PHE A 155 -1.71 9.53 -7.91
C PHE A 155 -0.66 9.68 -8.99
N VAL A 156 -0.61 8.73 -9.91
CA VAL A 156 0.12 8.86 -11.18
C VAL A 156 -0.80 9.50 -12.19
N MET A 157 -0.53 10.75 -12.54
CA MET A 157 -1.28 11.53 -13.52
C MET A 157 -0.65 11.35 -14.90
N ILE A 158 -1.44 10.90 -15.88
CA ILE A 158 -0.98 10.71 -17.27
C ILE A 158 -1.64 11.77 -18.15
N SER A 159 -0.88 12.82 -18.47
CA SER A 159 -1.27 13.89 -19.39
C SER A 159 -1.12 13.45 -20.84
N LYS A 160 -2.02 13.91 -21.70
CA LYS A 160 -1.86 13.81 -23.17
C LYS A 160 -0.79 14.78 -23.69
N ASP A 161 -0.54 15.86 -22.97
CA ASP A 161 0.51 16.82 -23.29
C ASP A 161 1.83 16.35 -22.67
N VAL A 162 2.69 15.79 -23.52
CA VAL A 162 3.95 15.16 -23.14
C VAL A 162 5.02 16.15 -22.68
N LYS A 163 4.81 17.46 -22.84
CA LYS A 163 5.75 18.49 -22.39
C LYS A 163 5.80 18.62 -20.86
N PHE A 164 4.78 18.12 -20.16
CA PHE A 164 4.72 18.14 -18.70
C PHE A 164 5.28 16.85 -18.10
N GLY A 165 5.99 16.97 -16.98
CA GLY A 165 6.49 15.82 -16.24
C GLY A 165 7.51 15.01 -17.03
N GLU A 166 7.45 13.68 -16.85
CA GLU A 166 8.27 12.72 -17.59
C GLU A 166 7.41 12.11 -18.71
N ASN A 167 7.50 12.67 -19.91
CA ASN A 167 6.68 12.28 -21.07
C ASN A 167 5.17 12.29 -20.78
N GLY A 168 4.68 13.34 -20.10
CA GLY A 168 3.28 13.48 -19.70
C GLY A 168 2.95 12.84 -18.35
N ILE A 169 3.88 12.15 -17.68
CA ILE A 169 3.63 11.48 -16.39
C ILE A 169 4.05 12.38 -15.22
N LEU A 170 3.14 12.61 -14.27
CA LEU A 170 3.38 13.33 -13.03
C LEU A 170 2.91 12.53 -11.82
N PHE A 171 3.47 12.81 -10.65
CA PHE A 171 3.06 12.24 -9.38
C PHE A 171 2.47 13.36 -8.51
N PHE A 172 1.21 13.21 -8.10
CA PHE A 172 0.52 14.17 -7.24
C PHE A 172 0.37 13.56 -5.84
N ALA A 173 0.81 14.29 -4.81
CA ALA A 173 0.76 13.83 -3.42
C ALA A 173 0.67 15.02 -2.45
N ASP A 174 0.02 14.91 -1.30
CA ASP A 174 -0.90 13.85 -0.87
C ASP A 174 -2.33 14.18 -1.28
N CYS A 175 -3.06 13.21 -1.82
CA CYS A 175 -4.39 13.41 -2.38
C CYS A 175 -5.51 12.64 -1.65
N ALA A 176 -5.21 11.92 -0.57
CA ALA A 176 -6.20 11.04 0.07
C ALA A 176 -6.02 10.82 1.58
N VAL A 177 -4.84 11.02 2.16
CA VAL A 177 -4.58 10.59 3.56
C VAL A 177 -4.56 11.76 4.54
N ASN A 178 -3.78 12.80 4.27
CA ASN A 178 -3.51 13.90 5.19
C ASN A 178 -4.28 15.17 4.77
N PRO A 179 -5.34 15.59 5.49
CA PRO A 179 -6.16 16.74 5.10
C PRO A 179 -5.43 18.09 5.14
N ASN A 180 -4.55 18.29 6.12
CA ASN A 180 -3.75 19.51 6.26
C ASN A 180 -2.37 19.16 6.87
N PRO A 181 -1.44 18.61 6.07
CA PRO A 181 -0.11 18.27 6.56
C PRO A 181 0.64 19.52 7.02
N ASP A 182 1.33 19.43 8.15
CA ASP A 182 2.27 20.46 8.59
C ASP A 182 3.54 20.46 7.71
N SER A 183 4.48 21.38 7.96
CA SER A 183 5.71 21.48 7.15
C SER A 183 6.56 20.21 7.16
N GLN A 184 6.58 19.48 8.28
CA GLN A 184 7.39 18.28 8.42
C GLN A 184 6.74 17.11 7.65
N ALA A 185 5.44 16.92 7.82
CA ALA A 185 4.66 15.95 7.06
C ALA A 185 4.74 16.24 5.56
N LEU A 186 4.64 17.51 5.14
CA LEU A 186 4.72 17.91 3.74
C LEU A 186 6.11 17.64 3.14
N ALA A 187 7.18 17.80 3.92
CA ALA A 187 8.53 17.42 3.52
C ALA A 187 8.68 15.90 3.37
N GLU A 188 8.17 15.12 4.33
CA GLU A 188 8.18 13.66 4.28
C GLU A 188 7.38 13.13 3.07
N ILE A 189 6.22 13.73 2.76
CA ILE A 189 5.41 13.45 1.56
C ILE A 189 6.22 13.69 0.29
N ALA A 190 6.91 14.83 0.19
CA ALA A 190 7.72 15.17 -0.97
C ALA A 190 8.85 14.15 -1.20
N VAL A 191 9.58 13.79 -0.15
CA VAL A 191 10.67 12.80 -0.21
C VAL A 191 10.16 11.41 -0.55
N ALA A 192 9.07 10.96 0.08
CA ALA A 192 8.46 9.67 -0.20
C ALA A 192 7.97 9.58 -1.66
N THR A 193 7.32 10.64 -2.15
CA THR A 193 6.82 10.72 -3.52
C THR A 193 7.96 10.74 -4.55
N ALA A 194 9.07 11.43 -4.24
CA ALA A 194 10.27 11.41 -5.06
C ALA A 194 10.86 9.99 -5.21
N ARG A 195 10.94 9.24 -4.09
CA ARG A 195 11.39 7.84 -4.10
C ARG A 195 10.46 6.96 -4.95
N ASN A 196 9.14 7.14 -4.83
CA ASN A 196 8.17 6.44 -5.66
C ASN A 196 8.34 6.78 -7.14
N CYS A 197 8.43 8.06 -7.50
CA CYS A 197 8.67 8.49 -8.88
C CYS A 197 9.88 7.76 -9.49
N LYS A 198 11.00 7.71 -8.76
CA LYS A 198 12.20 6.97 -9.19
C LYS A 198 11.95 5.47 -9.34
N ALA A 199 11.27 4.83 -8.38
CA ALA A 199 10.99 3.39 -8.46
C ALA A 199 10.07 3.02 -9.65
N PHE A 200 9.05 3.85 -9.93
CA PHE A 200 8.10 3.60 -11.00
C PHE A 200 8.68 3.95 -12.39
N LEU A 201 9.39 5.08 -12.52
CA LEU A 201 9.83 5.62 -13.81
C LEU A 201 11.31 5.43 -14.14
N ASP A 202 12.15 5.03 -13.18
CA ASP A 202 13.62 4.97 -13.30
C ASP A 202 14.28 6.30 -13.69
N VAL A 203 13.71 7.43 -13.24
CA VAL A 203 14.26 8.78 -13.46
C VAL A 203 14.46 9.50 -12.14
N ASP A 204 15.36 10.48 -12.12
CA ASP A 204 15.51 11.37 -10.97
C ASP A 204 14.32 12.33 -10.86
N ALA A 205 13.70 12.35 -9.68
CA ALA A 205 12.51 13.13 -9.42
C ALA A 205 12.84 14.63 -9.31
N ARG A 206 12.06 15.45 -10.03
CA ARG A 206 12.05 16.90 -9.90
C ARG A 206 10.77 17.30 -9.15
N VAL A 207 10.90 17.64 -7.88
CA VAL A 207 9.75 17.92 -7.01
C VAL A 207 9.43 19.41 -6.98
N ALA A 208 8.16 19.75 -7.19
CA ALA A 208 7.64 21.10 -7.01
C ALA A 208 6.75 21.16 -5.76
N MET A 209 7.12 22.00 -4.81
CA MET A 209 6.30 22.28 -3.62
C MET A 209 5.29 23.37 -3.99
N LEU A 210 4.04 23.00 -4.25
CA LEU A 210 3.03 23.93 -4.78
C LEU A 210 2.52 24.90 -3.71
N SER A 211 2.30 26.14 -4.12
CA SER A 211 1.71 27.22 -3.33
C SER A 211 1.09 28.26 -4.28
N PHE A 212 0.23 29.12 -3.76
CA PHE A 212 -0.21 30.32 -4.49
C PHE A 212 0.87 31.42 -4.55
N SER A 213 1.97 31.27 -3.81
CA SER A 213 3.14 32.14 -3.85
C SER A 213 4.29 31.48 -4.60
N THR A 214 4.91 32.21 -5.52
CA THR A 214 6.15 31.77 -6.20
C THR A 214 7.31 32.59 -5.66
N LYS A 215 8.25 31.92 -4.96
CA LYS A 215 9.49 32.53 -4.44
C LYS A 215 9.27 33.86 -3.70
N GLY A 216 8.25 33.93 -2.86
CA GLY A 216 7.96 35.11 -2.04
C GLY A 216 7.07 36.17 -2.71
N SER A 217 6.40 35.85 -3.82
CA SER A 217 5.44 36.77 -4.47
C SER A 217 4.24 37.14 -3.56
N ALA A 218 3.98 36.35 -2.52
CA ALA A 218 3.01 36.64 -1.47
C ALA A 218 3.53 36.15 -0.10
N ALA A 219 3.11 36.82 0.97
CA ALA A 219 3.40 36.45 2.36
C ALA A 219 2.11 35.97 3.05
N HIS A 220 2.14 34.77 3.62
CA HIS A 220 1.02 34.15 4.32
C HIS A 220 1.51 32.93 5.11
N PRO A 221 0.89 32.56 6.26
CA PRO A 221 1.30 31.37 7.02
C PRO A 221 1.33 30.06 6.21
N ASP A 222 0.42 29.88 5.25
CA ASP A 222 0.46 28.72 4.34
C ASP A 222 1.64 28.73 3.38
N VAL A 223 2.16 29.91 3.00
CA VAL A 223 3.38 30.05 2.20
C VAL A 223 4.59 29.70 3.05
N ASP A 224 4.63 30.15 4.30
CA ASP A 224 5.70 29.84 5.26
C ASP A 224 5.75 28.33 5.53
N LYS A 225 4.57 27.69 5.66
CA LYS A 225 4.44 26.23 5.82
C LYS A 225 5.14 25.47 4.69
N VAL A 226 4.89 25.87 3.43
CA VAL A 226 5.47 25.23 2.24
C VAL A 226 6.96 25.54 2.11
N THR A 227 7.38 26.77 2.42
CA THR A 227 8.79 27.18 2.36
C THR A 227 9.63 26.39 3.37
N LYS A 228 9.15 26.27 4.60
CA LYS A 228 9.78 25.44 5.63
C LYS A 228 9.83 23.96 5.24
N ALA A 229 8.77 23.44 4.62
CA ALA A 229 8.76 22.06 4.13
C ALA A 229 9.84 21.82 3.06
N LEU A 230 10.05 22.78 2.15
CA LEU A 230 11.11 22.72 1.15
C LEU A 230 12.51 22.69 1.80
N GLU A 231 12.74 23.48 2.84
CA GLU A 231 14.01 23.48 3.58
C GLU A 231 14.28 22.15 4.26
N ILE A 232 13.27 21.59 4.94
CA ILE A 232 13.35 20.28 5.60
C ILE A 232 13.62 19.18 4.57
N ALA A 233 12.91 19.17 3.44
CA ALA A 233 13.03 18.14 2.42
C ALA A 233 14.39 18.12 1.69
N ARG A 234 15.20 19.18 1.84
CA ARG A 234 16.55 19.29 1.24
C ARG A 234 17.66 18.76 2.13
N GLN A 235 17.39 18.52 3.41
CA GLN A 235 18.34 17.95 4.37
C GLN A 235 18.39 16.42 4.20
#